data_AF-A2QWV5-F1
#
_entry.id   AF-A2QWV5-F1
#
_cell.length_a   1.000
_cell.length_b   1.000
_cell.length_c   1.000
_cell.angle_alpha   90.00
_cell.angle_beta   90.00
_cell.angle_gamma   90.00
#
_symmetry.space_group_name_H-M   'P 1'
#
loop_
_entity.id
_entity.type
_entity.pdbx_description
1 polymer ?
#
loop_
_entity_poly.entity_id
_entity_poly.type
_entity_poly.pdbx_seq_one_letter_code
_entity_poly.pdbx_strand_id
1 'polypeptide(L)'
;MGHLKQPFAIPLSPAMPLPESNPSIHDDFLLPMTPPDPSEVPLMGTKDTAPVTSALQVIAAERAALAHLEHIYQTDPLAQDNLARAVAQIVRTIKYGGKLVCCGVGKSGKIAQKLEATMNSMGIYSAFLHPTEALHGDLGMIRPHDTLLLISFSGRTPELLLMLPHIPSTVTVIAITSHMVSSTCPLLSFHPSNMGILLPAPIHEDEETSIGVCAPTSSTTVALSLGDALAIATARRLHTAPGRGPAEIFKGFHPGGAIGAASIALTPMSMSSASSSAAPSDYIPAQQTATSFPQSDDKPNQRSLVRDMLVSLDQIPRVSTSGKVRLLDILLTAIQHPNAKSWVHLSPSEIVPPRHLRFVSQSNYVDMHVSAFTELGLPFGVSRKDWFRLASSSTIDDARRLVSEAGASSGTPVTVVAVMDETNPDHCVGVIEAEDLWNDCDD
;
A
#
# COMPACT_ATOMS: atom_id res chain seq x y z
N MET A 1 -28.25 44.27 -48.22
CA MET A 1 -29.36 45.14 -47.80
C MET A 1 -29.83 44.62 -46.44
N GLY A 2 -29.91 45.37 -45.33
CA GLY A 2 -30.08 46.82 -45.09
C GLY A 2 -31.56 47.10 -44.80
N HIS A 3 -32.03 47.82 -43.75
CA HIS A 3 -31.43 48.75 -42.76
C HIS A 3 -31.94 48.45 -41.32
N LEU A 4 -31.55 49.03 -40.15
CA LEU A 4 -30.55 50.00 -39.60
C LEU A 4 -31.16 51.12 -38.68
N LYS A 5 -31.32 50.81 -37.37
CA LYS A 5 -31.29 51.69 -36.16
C LYS A 5 -32.31 52.85 -35.89
N GLN A 6 -32.99 52.74 -34.72
CA GLN A 6 -33.17 53.75 -33.62
C GLN A 6 -34.00 55.06 -33.86
N PRO A 7 -34.26 55.96 -32.85
CA PRO A 7 -35.11 55.79 -31.64
C PRO A 7 -36.04 57.04 -31.33
N PHE A 8 -36.16 57.49 -30.06
CA PHE A 8 -36.94 58.64 -29.47
C PHE A 8 -38.42 58.35 -29.06
N ALA A 9 -39.07 58.98 -28.05
CA ALA A 9 -38.67 59.78 -26.86
C ALA A 9 -39.85 59.93 -25.83
N ILE A 10 -39.64 60.60 -24.69
CA ILE A 10 -40.55 60.70 -23.50
C ILE A 10 -41.25 62.09 -23.40
N PRO A 11 -42.46 62.19 -22.80
CA PRO A 11 -42.92 63.37 -22.05
C PRO A 11 -43.36 63.09 -20.58
N LEU A 12 -43.63 64.13 -19.79
CA LEU A 12 -43.64 64.13 -18.31
C LEU A 12 -45.03 64.05 -17.62
N SER A 13 -45.00 63.81 -16.29
CA SER A 13 -46.12 63.76 -15.32
C SER A 13 -46.79 65.12 -15.03
N PRO A 14 -47.88 65.15 -14.23
CA PRO A 14 -47.77 65.82 -12.90
C PRO A 14 -48.64 65.28 -11.73
N ALA A 15 -48.15 65.58 -10.50
CA ALA A 15 -48.88 65.85 -9.23
C ALA A 15 -49.62 64.72 -8.43
N MET A 16 -49.62 64.90 -7.09
CA MET A 16 -50.37 64.12 -6.07
C MET A 16 -51.67 64.85 -5.64
N PRO A 17 -52.52 64.26 -4.77
CA PRO A 17 -52.37 64.52 -3.34
C PRO A 17 -52.68 63.35 -2.36
N LEU A 18 -52.29 63.55 -1.09
CA LEU A 18 -52.66 62.83 0.15
C LEU A 18 -53.68 63.71 0.95
N PRO A 19 -54.38 63.31 2.06
CA PRO A 19 -53.85 62.51 3.20
C PRO A 19 -54.84 61.64 4.05
N GLU A 20 -54.34 61.16 5.20
CA GLU A 20 -55.04 60.67 6.42
C GLU A 20 -55.88 59.37 6.31
N SER A 21 -55.93 58.46 7.32
CA SER A 21 -55.66 58.59 8.77
C SER A 21 -55.08 57.30 9.43
N ASN A 22 -54.75 57.37 10.73
CA ASN A 22 -54.23 56.30 11.63
C ASN A 22 -55.30 56.01 12.74
N PRO A 23 -55.16 55.13 13.78
CA PRO A 23 -54.01 54.29 14.17
C PRO A 23 -54.30 52.85 14.68
N SER A 24 -53.24 52.05 14.87
CA SER A 24 -53.02 51.26 16.11
C SER A 24 -51.52 50.96 16.29
N ILE A 25 -51.07 50.74 17.53
CA ILE A 25 -49.65 50.69 17.93
C ILE A 25 -49.31 49.32 18.51
N HIS A 26 -48.11 48.81 18.21
CA HIS A 26 -47.29 48.06 19.16
C HIS A 26 -45.80 48.28 18.83
N ASP A 27 -45.05 48.83 19.79
CA ASP A 27 -43.60 49.03 19.72
C ASP A 27 -42.84 47.74 20.06
N ASP A 28 -41.67 47.54 19.43
CA ASP A 28 -40.40 47.18 20.09
C ASP A 28 -39.28 46.91 19.06
N PHE A 29 -38.61 47.96 18.57
CA PHE A 29 -37.31 47.84 17.86
C PHE A 29 -36.51 49.17 17.87
N LEU A 30 -36.12 49.64 19.06
CA LEU A 30 -35.13 50.71 19.19
C LEU A 30 -33.71 50.13 19.13
N LEU A 31 -33.07 50.23 17.96
CA LEU A 31 -31.64 49.92 17.81
C LEU A 31 -30.78 51.03 18.46
N PRO A 32 -29.84 50.71 19.35
CA PRO A 32 -28.88 51.70 19.86
C PRO A 32 -27.88 52.07 18.76
N MET A 33 -27.91 53.32 18.29
CA MET A 33 -26.89 53.85 17.38
C MET A 33 -25.60 54.21 18.11
N THR A 34 -24.81 53.19 18.45
CA THR A 34 -23.40 53.33 18.84
C THR A 34 -22.54 52.60 17.80
N PRO A 35 -21.52 53.23 17.20
CA PRO A 35 -20.61 52.52 16.31
C PRO A 35 -19.85 51.44 17.10
N PRO A 36 -19.59 50.25 16.52
CA PRO A 36 -18.84 49.20 17.21
C PRO A 36 -17.39 49.65 17.44
N ASP A 37 -16.92 49.45 18.67
CA ASP A 37 -15.52 49.66 19.04
C ASP A 37 -14.64 48.59 18.35
N PRO A 38 -13.48 48.94 17.74
CA PRO A 38 -12.66 47.99 16.98
C PRO A 38 -11.93 46.93 17.84
N SER A 39 -12.22 46.85 19.13
CA SER A 39 -11.54 45.96 20.09
C SER A 39 -12.16 44.57 20.23
N GLU A 40 -13.46 44.39 19.94
CA GLU A 40 -14.19 43.15 20.22
C GLU A 40 -14.49 42.32 18.95
N VAL A 41 -13.43 41.74 18.38
CA VAL A 41 -13.59 40.56 17.52
C VAL A 41 -13.93 39.37 18.43
N PRO A 42 -15.02 38.62 18.22
CA PRO A 42 -15.28 37.40 18.97
C PRO A 42 -14.14 36.41 18.72
N LEU A 43 -13.45 36.00 19.78
CA LEU A 43 -12.46 34.92 19.75
C LEU A 43 -13.15 33.56 19.57
N MET A 44 -13.79 33.37 18.41
CA MET A 44 -13.95 32.05 17.82
C MET A 44 -12.54 31.47 17.67
N GLY A 45 -12.18 30.54 18.55
CA GLY A 45 -10.84 29.98 18.59
C GLY A 45 -10.44 29.50 17.21
N THR A 46 -9.36 30.07 16.67
CA THR A 46 -8.81 29.71 15.36
C THR A 46 -8.32 28.29 15.44
N LYS A 47 -9.20 27.33 15.12
CA LYS A 47 -8.80 25.96 14.80
C LYS A 47 -7.73 26.07 13.73
N ASP A 48 -6.55 25.52 13.99
CA ASP A 48 -5.45 25.56 13.04
C ASP A 48 -5.85 24.74 11.80
N THR A 49 -6.28 25.45 10.76
CA THR A 49 -6.68 24.87 9.48
C THR A 49 -5.51 24.69 8.53
N ALA A 50 -4.29 25.13 8.89
CA ALA A 50 -3.13 24.97 8.02
C ALA A 50 -2.80 23.50 7.71
N PRO A 51 -2.79 22.55 8.68
CA PRO A 51 -2.54 21.14 8.38
C PRO A 51 -3.58 20.54 7.42
N VAL A 52 -4.86 20.88 7.61
CA VAL A 52 -5.96 20.42 6.73
C VAL A 52 -5.84 21.03 5.34
N THR A 53 -5.46 22.31 5.25
CA THR A 53 -5.26 23.02 3.97
C THR A 53 -4.11 22.40 3.18
N SER A 54 -2.97 22.13 3.82
CA SER A 54 -1.83 21.46 3.20
C SER A 54 -2.17 20.04 2.74
N ALA A 55 -2.90 19.26 3.54
CA ALA A 55 -3.35 17.92 3.14
C ALA A 55 -4.28 17.97 1.91
N LEU A 56 -5.23 18.92 1.88
CA LEU A 56 -6.11 19.13 0.72
C LEU A 56 -5.34 19.63 -0.51
N GLN A 57 -4.27 20.41 -0.34
CA GLN A 57 -3.40 20.85 -1.44
C GLN A 57 -2.68 19.65 -2.10
N VAL A 58 -2.11 18.74 -1.31
CA VAL A 58 -1.49 17.51 -1.84
C VAL A 58 -2.51 16.66 -2.60
N ILE A 59 -3.69 16.41 -2.02
CA ILE A 59 -4.77 15.65 -2.67
C ILE A 59 -5.24 16.33 -3.96
N ALA A 60 -5.30 17.66 -3.99
CA ALA A 60 -5.68 18.42 -5.19
C ALA A 60 -4.63 18.33 -6.29
N ALA A 61 -3.33 18.38 -5.96
CA ALA A 61 -2.21 18.24 -6.88
C ALA A 61 -2.15 16.82 -7.48
N GLU A 62 -2.25 15.77 -6.66
CA GLU A 62 -2.25 14.38 -7.15
C GLU A 62 -3.44 14.10 -8.07
N ARG A 63 -4.64 14.57 -7.72
CA ARG A 63 -5.84 14.49 -8.57
C ARG A 63 -5.65 15.22 -9.91
N ALA A 64 -5.01 16.38 -9.91
CA ALA A 64 -4.73 17.13 -11.13
C ALA A 64 -3.67 16.44 -12.01
N ALA A 65 -2.65 15.83 -11.40
CA ALA A 65 -1.66 15.01 -12.10
C ALA A 65 -2.29 13.75 -12.74
N LEU A 66 -3.22 13.08 -12.04
CA LEU A 66 -3.99 11.96 -12.60
C LEU A 66 -4.91 12.37 -13.75
N ALA A 67 -5.57 13.54 -13.66
CA ALA A 67 -6.38 14.07 -14.76
C ALA A 67 -5.53 14.41 -16.00
N HIS A 68 -4.29 14.87 -15.81
CA HIS A 68 -3.34 15.10 -16.89
C HIS A 68 -2.85 13.80 -17.53
N LEU A 69 -2.55 12.77 -16.73
CA LEU A 69 -2.23 11.41 -17.20
C LEU A 69 -3.38 10.83 -18.04
N GLU A 70 -4.62 10.95 -17.58
CA GLU A 70 -5.79 10.50 -18.34
C GLU A 70 -5.89 11.25 -19.69
N HIS A 71 -5.73 12.58 -19.67
CA HIS A 71 -5.79 13.39 -20.88
C HIS A 71 -4.73 12.97 -21.93
N ILE A 72 -3.51 12.65 -21.51
CA ILE A 72 -2.47 12.12 -22.41
C ILE A 72 -2.94 10.81 -23.05
N TYR A 73 -3.40 9.84 -22.27
CA TYR A 73 -3.84 8.55 -22.82
C TYR A 73 -5.17 8.62 -23.59
N GLN A 74 -5.95 9.68 -23.44
CA GLN A 74 -7.11 9.98 -24.30
C GLN A 74 -6.72 10.63 -25.64
N THR A 75 -5.66 11.45 -25.68
CA THR A 75 -5.39 12.37 -26.81
C THR A 75 -4.12 12.12 -27.61
N ASP A 76 -3.10 11.44 -27.05
CA ASP A 76 -1.84 11.13 -27.74
C ASP A 76 -1.86 9.71 -28.36
N PRO A 77 -1.89 9.57 -29.69
CA PRO A 77 -1.88 8.27 -30.36
C PRO A 77 -0.59 7.47 -30.13
N LEU A 78 0.55 8.13 -29.85
CA LEU A 78 1.82 7.47 -29.57
C LEU A 78 1.81 6.84 -28.16
N ALA A 79 1.24 7.53 -27.18
CA ALA A 79 1.01 6.97 -25.85
C ALA A 79 0.06 5.75 -25.93
N GLN A 80 -1.02 5.85 -26.72
CA GLN A 80 -1.96 4.76 -26.97
C GLN A 80 -1.32 3.54 -27.65
N ASP A 81 -0.53 3.72 -28.72
CA ASP A 81 0.21 2.64 -29.38
C ASP A 81 1.21 1.98 -28.43
N ASN A 82 2.02 2.77 -27.71
CA ASN A 82 2.99 2.24 -26.76
C ASN A 82 2.32 1.43 -25.64
N LEU A 83 1.16 1.86 -25.12
CA LEU A 83 0.39 1.09 -24.13
C LEU A 83 -0.16 -0.21 -24.73
N ALA A 84 -0.72 -0.17 -25.94
CA ALA A 84 -1.21 -1.36 -26.64
C ALA A 84 -0.08 -2.37 -26.96
N ARG A 85 1.13 -1.87 -27.25
CA ARG A 85 2.36 -2.66 -27.44
C ARG A 85 2.91 -3.22 -26.14
N ALA A 86 2.95 -2.44 -25.05
CA ALA A 86 3.35 -2.91 -23.72
C ALA A 86 2.45 -4.08 -23.28
N VAL A 87 1.12 -3.90 -23.36
CA VAL A 87 0.12 -4.94 -23.09
C VAL A 87 0.32 -6.16 -23.99
N ALA A 88 0.59 -5.98 -25.29
CA ALA A 88 0.86 -7.10 -26.21
C ALA A 88 2.15 -7.86 -25.86
N GLN A 89 3.20 -7.14 -25.47
CA GLN A 89 4.51 -7.70 -25.14
C GLN A 89 4.48 -8.47 -23.81
N ILE A 90 3.82 -7.96 -22.77
CA ILE A 90 3.70 -8.69 -21.50
C ILE A 90 2.89 -9.98 -21.72
N VAL A 91 1.76 -9.91 -22.43
CA VAL A 91 0.97 -11.11 -22.79
C VAL A 91 1.80 -12.11 -23.61
N ARG A 92 2.71 -11.64 -24.48
CA ARG A 92 3.68 -12.49 -25.20
C ARG A 92 4.66 -13.16 -24.23
N THR A 93 5.36 -12.40 -23.39
CA THR A 93 6.34 -12.93 -22.43
C THR A 93 5.73 -14.01 -21.54
N ILE A 94 4.55 -13.78 -20.94
CA ILE A 94 3.89 -14.78 -20.10
C ILE A 94 3.50 -16.04 -20.91
N LYS A 95 2.98 -15.89 -22.14
CA LYS A 95 2.61 -17.03 -23.00
C LYS A 95 3.80 -17.85 -23.50
N TYR A 96 5.02 -17.30 -23.49
CA TYR A 96 6.26 -18.03 -23.77
C TYR A 96 7.03 -18.46 -22.50
N GLY A 97 6.43 -18.35 -21.32
CA GLY A 97 7.02 -18.81 -20.05
C GLY A 97 8.13 -17.92 -19.48
N GLY A 98 8.27 -16.69 -19.99
CA GLY A 98 9.04 -15.62 -19.33
C GLY A 98 8.20 -14.88 -18.29
N LYS A 99 8.82 -13.94 -17.58
CA LYS A 99 8.17 -13.09 -16.56
C LYS A 99 8.37 -11.60 -16.82
N LEU A 100 7.54 -10.79 -16.17
CA LEU A 100 7.73 -9.33 -16.09
C LEU A 100 8.67 -9.00 -14.92
N VAL A 101 9.82 -8.39 -15.18
CA VAL A 101 10.78 -8.00 -14.14
C VAL A 101 10.61 -6.51 -13.85
N CYS A 102 10.04 -6.19 -12.70
CA CYS A 102 9.76 -4.82 -12.25
C CYS A 102 10.99 -4.24 -11.53
N CYS A 103 11.49 -3.09 -11.98
CA CYS A 103 12.69 -2.45 -11.42
C CYS A 103 12.44 -0.96 -11.12
N GLY A 104 13.02 -0.48 -10.02
CA GLY A 104 13.04 0.93 -9.65
C GLY A 104 13.85 1.15 -8.36
N VAL A 105 14.26 2.39 -8.12
CA VAL A 105 15.03 2.79 -6.92
C VAL A 105 14.14 3.67 -6.02
N GLY A 106 14.36 3.61 -4.70
CA GLY A 106 13.67 4.47 -3.73
C GLY A 106 12.14 4.37 -3.79
N LYS A 107 11.46 5.52 -3.89
CA LYS A 107 9.99 5.59 -3.98
C LYS A 107 9.46 4.89 -5.24
N SER A 108 10.12 5.04 -6.39
CA SER A 108 9.77 4.31 -7.62
C SER A 108 10.00 2.81 -7.51
N GLY A 109 10.98 2.37 -6.70
CA GLY A 109 11.16 0.96 -6.32
C GLY A 109 9.99 0.41 -5.51
N LYS A 110 9.44 1.19 -4.56
CA LYS A 110 8.21 0.80 -3.83
C LYS A 110 6.99 0.69 -4.74
N ILE A 111 6.85 1.58 -5.74
CA ILE A 111 5.80 1.44 -6.76
C ILE A 111 6.03 0.17 -7.60
N ALA A 112 7.26 -0.14 -8.01
CA ALA A 112 7.59 -1.36 -8.74
C ALA A 112 7.24 -2.64 -7.95
N GLN A 113 7.42 -2.65 -6.62
CA GLN A 113 7.00 -3.73 -5.72
C GLN A 113 5.47 -3.86 -5.64
N LYS A 114 4.73 -2.75 -5.44
CA LYS A 114 3.25 -2.75 -5.47
C LYS A 114 2.74 -3.32 -6.79
N LEU A 115 3.33 -2.89 -7.91
CA LEU A 115 2.94 -3.35 -9.24
C LEU A 115 3.27 -4.82 -9.49
N GLU A 116 4.41 -5.32 -9.01
CA GLU A 116 4.73 -6.76 -9.04
C GLU A 116 3.69 -7.59 -8.27
N ALA A 117 3.35 -7.22 -7.04
CA ALA A 117 2.31 -7.90 -6.26
C ALA A 117 0.92 -7.84 -6.94
N THR A 118 0.62 -6.73 -7.64
CA THR A 118 -0.62 -6.54 -8.40
C THR A 118 -0.64 -7.42 -9.66
N MET A 119 0.46 -7.48 -10.41
CA MET A 119 0.61 -8.32 -11.60
C MET A 119 0.49 -9.80 -11.24
N ASN A 120 1.19 -10.27 -10.20
CA ASN A 120 1.12 -11.65 -9.72
C ASN A 120 -0.29 -12.01 -9.22
N SER A 121 -0.97 -11.13 -8.47
CA SER A 121 -2.38 -11.31 -8.07
C SER A 121 -3.33 -11.45 -9.27
N MET A 122 -3.02 -10.81 -10.40
CA MET A 122 -3.77 -10.87 -11.65
C MET A 122 -3.29 -12.00 -12.59
N GLY A 123 -2.43 -12.92 -12.12
CA GLY A 123 -1.92 -14.04 -12.90
C GLY A 123 -0.96 -13.68 -14.03
N ILE A 124 -0.30 -12.53 -13.92
CA ILE A 124 0.80 -12.09 -14.80
C ILE A 124 2.09 -12.35 -14.00
N TYR A 125 2.81 -13.43 -14.33
CA TYR A 125 3.98 -13.81 -13.54
C TYR A 125 5.06 -12.71 -13.58
N SER A 126 5.39 -12.19 -12.41
CA SER A 126 6.33 -11.09 -12.23
C SER A 126 7.32 -11.33 -11.08
N ALA A 127 8.40 -10.57 -11.07
CA ALA A 127 9.36 -10.49 -9.96
C ALA A 127 9.91 -9.07 -9.85
N PHE A 128 10.22 -8.63 -8.64
CA PHE A 128 10.90 -7.36 -8.40
C PHE A 128 12.42 -7.58 -8.42
N LEU A 129 13.16 -6.67 -9.05
CA LEU A 129 14.62 -6.65 -9.04
C LEU A 129 15.09 -5.24 -8.66
N HIS A 130 15.82 -5.14 -7.55
CA HIS A 130 16.44 -3.88 -7.17
C HIS A 130 17.68 -3.62 -8.04
N PRO A 131 17.82 -2.45 -8.69
CA PRO A 131 18.91 -2.20 -9.64
C PRO A 131 20.33 -2.30 -9.05
N THR A 132 20.49 -2.01 -7.75
CA THR A 132 21.78 -2.16 -7.06
C THR A 132 22.15 -3.63 -6.90
N GLU A 133 21.23 -4.48 -6.42
CA GLU A 133 21.48 -5.91 -6.24
C GLU A 133 21.68 -6.62 -7.58
N ALA A 134 21.03 -6.13 -8.65
CA ALA A 134 21.25 -6.59 -10.01
C ALA A 134 22.73 -6.52 -10.39
N LEU A 135 23.37 -5.37 -10.14
CA LEU A 135 24.80 -5.12 -10.40
C LEU A 135 25.74 -5.92 -9.49
N HIS A 136 25.25 -6.48 -8.39
CA HIS A 136 26.01 -7.31 -7.46
C HIS A 136 25.75 -8.82 -7.59
N GLY A 137 24.81 -9.25 -8.43
CA GLY A 137 24.61 -10.66 -8.80
C GLY A 137 23.22 -10.96 -9.40
N ASP A 138 22.19 -10.22 -9.00
CA ASP A 138 20.80 -10.56 -9.29
C ASP A 138 20.38 -10.31 -10.75
N LEU A 139 21.27 -9.77 -11.59
CA LEU A 139 21.13 -9.82 -13.06
C LEU A 139 20.87 -11.25 -13.57
N GLY A 140 21.37 -12.28 -12.87
CA GLY A 140 21.07 -13.69 -13.15
C GLY A 140 19.58 -14.08 -13.03
N MET A 141 18.75 -13.25 -12.42
CA MET A 141 17.29 -13.42 -12.44
C MET A 141 16.68 -13.18 -13.83
N ILE A 142 17.30 -12.35 -14.68
CA ILE A 142 16.75 -11.94 -15.98
C ILE A 142 17.05 -13.00 -17.05
N ARG A 143 16.02 -13.47 -17.75
CA ARG A 143 16.14 -14.48 -18.82
C ARG A 143 15.85 -13.87 -20.20
N PRO A 144 16.40 -14.42 -21.30
CA PRO A 144 16.26 -13.85 -22.65
C PRO A 144 14.83 -13.70 -23.22
N HIS A 145 13.80 -14.23 -22.54
CA HIS A 145 12.38 -14.16 -22.92
C HIS A 145 11.52 -13.30 -21.98
N ASP A 146 12.15 -12.76 -20.92
CA ASP A 146 11.50 -11.85 -19.99
C ASP A 146 11.27 -10.47 -20.64
N THR A 147 10.46 -9.65 -19.98
CA THR A 147 10.30 -8.22 -20.30
C THR A 147 10.63 -7.43 -19.04
N LEU A 148 11.41 -6.36 -19.17
CA LEU A 148 11.74 -5.45 -18.07
C LEU A 148 10.73 -4.30 -18.01
N LEU A 149 10.27 -3.94 -16.81
CA LEU A 149 9.47 -2.76 -16.53
C LEU A 149 10.26 -1.84 -15.59
N LEU A 150 10.82 -0.76 -16.15
CA LEU A 150 11.61 0.22 -15.43
C LEU A 150 10.75 1.40 -15.00
N ILE A 151 10.83 1.80 -13.73
CA ILE A 151 10.10 2.95 -13.19
C ILE A 151 11.10 3.99 -12.70
N SER A 152 11.13 5.15 -13.36
CA SER A 152 12.01 6.27 -13.04
C SER A 152 11.40 7.55 -13.58
N PHE A 153 10.90 8.42 -12.70
CA PHE A 153 10.26 9.67 -13.12
C PHE A 153 11.19 10.49 -14.05
N SER A 154 12.46 10.64 -13.70
CA SER A 154 13.44 11.42 -14.47
C SER A 154 14.03 10.72 -15.71
N GLY A 155 13.73 9.43 -15.93
CA GLY A 155 14.38 8.60 -16.96
C GLY A 155 15.92 8.48 -16.80
N ARG A 156 16.48 8.91 -15.67
CA ARG A 156 17.92 9.18 -15.50
C ARG A 156 18.53 8.59 -14.22
N THR A 157 17.79 7.73 -13.51
CA THR A 157 18.27 6.99 -12.33
C THR A 157 19.59 6.25 -12.63
N PRO A 158 20.73 6.61 -12.00
CA PRO A 158 22.05 6.08 -12.37
C PRO A 158 22.17 4.56 -12.31
N GLU A 159 21.57 3.93 -11.31
CA GLU A 159 21.61 2.48 -11.09
C GLU A 159 20.91 1.72 -12.22
N LEU A 160 19.81 2.27 -12.75
CA LEU A 160 19.12 1.72 -13.93
C LEU A 160 19.96 1.91 -15.21
N LEU A 161 20.61 3.06 -15.37
CA LEU A 161 21.47 3.33 -16.53
C LEU A 161 22.74 2.47 -16.52
N LEU A 162 23.28 2.14 -15.34
CA LEU A 162 24.41 1.22 -15.17
C LEU A 162 23.99 -0.25 -15.37
N MET A 163 22.78 -0.62 -15.00
CA MET A 163 22.24 -1.98 -15.20
C MET A 163 21.98 -2.27 -16.69
N LEU A 164 21.49 -1.30 -17.46
CA LEU A 164 21.03 -1.47 -18.85
C LEU A 164 22.05 -2.11 -19.82
N PRO A 165 23.35 -1.72 -19.86
CA PRO A 165 24.38 -2.38 -20.68
C PRO A 165 24.59 -3.87 -20.44
N HIS A 166 24.11 -4.41 -19.31
CA HIS A 166 24.21 -5.82 -18.95
C HIS A 166 22.94 -6.63 -19.25
N ILE A 167 21.86 -5.97 -19.71
CA ILE A 167 20.61 -6.63 -20.08
C ILE A 167 20.75 -7.30 -21.46
N PRO A 168 20.32 -8.56 -21.65
CA PRO A 168 20.33 -9.19 -22.97
C PRO A 168 19.48 -8.40 -23.98
N SER A 169 20.02 -8.15 -25.17
CA SER A 169 19.35 -7.34 -26.21
C SER A 169 18.06 -7.95 -26.78
N THR A 170 17.73 -9.20 -26.44
CA THR A 170 16.44 -9.84 -26.73
C THR A 170 15.33 -9.45 -25.75
N VAL A 171 15.69 -8.97 -24.56
CA VAL A 171 14.74 -8.50 -23.54
C VAL A 171 14.19 -7.15 -23.98
N THR A 172 12.86 -7.04 -23.99
CA THR A 172 12.16 -5.78 -24.25
C THR A 172 12.12 -4.96 -22.97
N VAL A 173 12.39 -3.65 -23.09
CA VAL A 173 12.37 -2.69 -21.98
C VAL A 173 11.15 -1.79 -22.13
N ILE A 174 10.24 -1.87 -21.16
CA ILE A 174 9.14 -0.94 -20.95
C ILE A 174 9.60 0.07 -19.89
N ALA A 175 9.47 1.37 -20.15
CA ALA A 175 9.86 2.42 -19.21
C ALA A 175 8.69 3.35 -18.86
N ILE A 176 8.39 3.49 -17.57
CA ILE A 176 7.45 4.49 -17.02
C ILE A 176 8.28 5.69 -16.53
N THR A 177 8.17 6.83 -17.21
CA THR A 177 8.97 8.05 -16.97
C THR A 177 8.19 9.31 -17.37
N SER A 178 8.61 10.51 -16.94
CA SER A 178 7.98 11.78 -17.38
C SER A 178 8.24 12.17 -18.83
N HIS A 179 9.11 11.43 -19.54
CA HIS A 179 9.36 11.68 -20.97
C HIS A 179 8.12 11.38 -21.81
N MET A 180 7.82 12.25 -22.77
CA MET A 180 6.75 12.05 -23.77
C MET A 180 7.21 11.24 -24.99
N VAL A 181 8.49 11.26 -25.34
CA VAL A 181 9.02 10.60 -26.55
C VAL A 181 10.31 9.81 -26.28
N SER A 182 10.39 8.58 -26.80
CA SER A 182 11.46 7.61 -26.50
C SER A 182 12.86 8.11 -26.85
N SER A 183 13.00 8.95 -27.88
CA SER A 183 14.26 9.58 -28.29
C SER A 183 14.87 10.51 -27.24
N THR A 184 14.08 10.96 -26.24
CA THR A 184 14.57 11.80 -25.14
C THR A 184 14.88 11.01 -23.87
N CYS A 185 14.44 9.76 -23.76
CA CYS A 185 14.46 8.94 -22.54
C CYS A 185 15.72 8.06 -22.46
N PRO A 186 16.70 8.34 -21.58
CA PRO A 186 17.96 7.60 -21.54
C PRO A 186 17.83 6.11 -21.16
N LEU A 187 16.75 5.71 -20.49
CA LEU A 187 16.47 4.28 -20.23
C LEU A 187 16.22 3.46 -21.50
N LEU A 188 15.91 4.11 -22.63
CA LEU A 188 15.60 3.44 -23.89
C LEU A 188 16.70 3.58 -24.95
N SER A 189 17.80 4.31 -24.68
CA SER A 189 18.89 4.51 -25.65
C SER A 189 19.88 3.34 -25.76
N PHE A 190 19.85 2.39 -24.83
CA PHE A 190 20.76 1.24 -24.80
C PHE A 190 20.25 0.01 -25.57
N HIS A 191 18.95 -0.05 -25.85
CA HIS A 191 18.33 -1.17 -26.58
C HIS A 191 18.03 -0.79 -28.04
N PRO A 192 17.91 -1.77 -28.95
CA PRO A 192 17.36 -1.54 -30.29
C PRO A 192 16.00 -0.82 -30.23
N SER A 193 15.73 0.10 -31.15
CA SER A 193 14.55 0.98 -31.10
C SER A 193 13.19 0.26 -31.14
N ASN A 194 13.15 -1.00 -31.60
CA ASN A 194 11.98 -1.88 -31.56
C ASN A 194 11.82 -2.65 -30.23
N MET A 195 12.87 -2.73 -29.40
CA MET A 195 12.89 -3.35 -28.07
C MET A 195 12.66 -2.34 -26.94
N GLY A 196 12.50 -1.05 -27.24
CA GLY A 196 12.10 -0.01 -26.29
C GLY A 196 10.63 0.37 -26.41
N ILE A 197 9.94 0.48 -25.28
CA ILE A 197 8.55 0.96 -25.18
C ILE A 197 8.49 2.02 -24.07
N LEU A 198 8.07 3.24 -24.42
CA LEU A 198 7.89 4.33 -23.46
C LEU A 198 6.42 4.43 -23.05
N LEU A 199 6.14 4.46 -21.75
CA LEU A 199 4.84 4.79 -21.19
C LEU A 199 4.95 6.16 -20.50
N PRO A 200 4.52 7.25 -21.15
CA PRO A 200 4.59 8.59 -20.56
C PRO A 200 3.79 8.72 -19.27
N ALA A 201 4.45 9.25 -18.24
CA ALA A 201 3.91 9.47 -16.91
C ALA A 201 4.37 10.83 -16.34
N PRO A 202 4.21 11.96 -17.06
CA PRO A 202 4.52 13.28 -16.51
C PRO A 202 3.49 13.71 -15.47
N ILE A 203 3.89 14.65 -14.63
CA ILE A 203 3.00 15.43 -13.78
C ILE A 203 2.75 16.80 -14.43
N HIS A 204 1.57 17.36 -14.21
CA HIS A 204 1.13 18.64 -14.79
C HIS A 204 1.93 19.86 -14.28
N GLU A 205 2.51 19.75 -13.09
CA GLU A 205 3.27 20.76 -12.37
C GLU A 205 4.24 20.02 -11.44
N ASP A 206 5.46 20.53 -11.28
CA ASP A 206 6.47 19.89 -10.41
C ASP A 206 6.07 19.95 -8.92
N GLU A 207 6.51 18.95 -8.14
CA GLU A 207 6.13 18.78 -6.73
C GLU A 207 6.62 19.95 -5.86
N GLU A 208 7.79 20.51 -6.17
CA GLU A 208 8.31 21.72 -5.51
C GLU A 208 7.40 22.95 -5.70
N THR A 209 6.72 23.07 -6.83
CA THR A 209 5.77 24.17 -7.11
C THR A 209 4.39 23.86 -6.52
N SER A 210 3.87 22.65 -6.76
CA SER A 210 2.50 22.27 -6.40
C SER A 210 2.29 21.99 -4.91
N ILE A 211 3.31 21.50 -4.19
CA ILE A 211 3.23 21.19 -2.74
C ILE A 211 4.37 21.81 -1.91
N GLY A 212 5.25 22.61 -2.51
CA GLY A 212 6.32 23.33 -1.79
C GLY A 212 7.55 22.49 -1.42
N VAL A 213 7.60 21.21 -1.81
CA VAL A 213 8.71 20.29 -1.53
C VAL A 213 8.93 19.30 -2.69
N CYS A 214 10.18 19.00 -3.01
CA CYS A 214 10.57 18.06 -4.08
C CYS A 214 10.32 16.57 -3.70
N ALA A 215 9.26 16.27 -2.94
CA ALA A 215 8.98 14.95 -2.39
C ALA A 215 8.06 14.14 -3.34
N PRO A 216 8.51 12.97 -3.84
CA PRO A 216 7.71 12.14 -4.74
C PRO A 216 6.36 11.75 -4.13
N THR A 217 5.31 12.29 -4.74
CA THR A 217 3.89 12.23 -4.34
C THR A 217 3.05 12.06 -5.60
N SER A 218 2.78 13.17 -6.31
CA SER A 218 2.10 13.19 -7.62
C SER A 218 2.79 12.29 -8.66
N SER A 219 4.13 12.32 -8.71
CA SER A 219 4.93 11.49 -9.62
C SER A 219 4.79 9.98 -9.32
N THR A 220 4.70 9.61 -8.04
CA THR A 220 4.47 8.22 -7.63
C THR A 220 3.03 7.76 -7.84
N THR A 221 2.05 8.62 -7.58
CA THR A 221 0.62 8.31 -7.77
C THR A 221 0.28 8.16 -9.26
N VAL A 222 0.84 9.01 -10.13
CA VAL A 222 0.74 8.87 -11.60
C VAL A 222 1.40 7.58 -12.10
N ALA A 223 2.62 7.26 -11.65
CA ALA A 223 3.30 6.02 -12.03
C ALA A 223 2.56 4.75 -11.55
N LEU A 224 1.97 4.80 -10.36
CA LEU A 224 1.17 3.72 -9.79
C LEU A 224 -0.13 3.49 -10.57
N SER A 225 -0.88 4.57 -10.85
CA SER A 225 -2.14 4.50 -11.60
C SER A 225 -1.94 3.94 -13.01
N LEU A 226 -0.88 4.38 -13.70
CA LEU A 226 -0.51 3.85 -15.03
C LEU A 226 -0.12 2.37 -14.98
N GLY A 227 0.60 1.96 -13.95
CA GLY A 227 0.98 0.55 -13.74
C GLY A 227 -0.22 -0.35 -13.42
N ASP A 228 -1.17 0.12 -12.62
CA ASP A 228 -2.41 -0.61 -12.34
C ASP A 228 -3.29 -0.72 -13.60
N ALA A 229 -3.38 0.35 -14.40
CA ALA A 229 -4.05 0.31 -15.70
C ALA A 229 -3.39 -0.71 -16.66
N LEU A 230 -2.04 -0.74 -16.71
CA LEU A 230 -1.27 -1.72 -17.47
C LEU A 230 -1.53 -3.16 -16.99
N ALA A 231 -1.61 -3.38 -15.67
CA ALA A 231 -1.92 -4.69 -15.08
C ALA A 231 -3.32 -5.19 -15.47
N ILE A 232 -4.35 -4.36 -15.27
CA ILE A 232 -5.74 -4.70 -15.61
C ILE A 232 -5.92 -4.92 -17.12
N ALA A 233 -5.31 -4.07 -17.97
CA ALA A 233 -5.36 -4.24 -19.42
C ALA A 233 -4.65 -5.52 -19.90
N THR A 234 -3.49 -5.83 -19.32
CA THR A 234 -2.74 -7.07 -19.58
C THR A 234 -3.54 -8.30 -19.16
N ALA A 235 -4.12 -8.30 -17.95
CA ALA A 235 -4.90 -9.42 -17.44
C ALA A 235 -6.14 -9.69 -18.30
N ARG A 236 -6.87 -8.65 -18.71
CA ARG A 236 -8.01 -8.74 -19.64
C ARG A 236 -7.64 -9.34 -21.01
N ARG A 237 -6.40 -9.16 -21.48
CA ARG A 237 -5.91 -9.71 -22.77
C ARG A 237 -5.22 -11.07 -22.62
N LEU A 238 -4.76 -11.42 -21.42
CA LEU A 238 -4.17 -12.71 -21.08
C LEU A 238 -5.26 -13.77 -20.85
N HIS A 239 -6.28 -13.41 -20.05
CA HIS A 239 -7.31 -14.31 -19.52
C HIS A 239 -8.62 -14.15 -20.28
N THR A 240 -8.67 -14.69 -21.50
CA THR A 240 -9.81 -14.58 -22.43
C THR A 240 -10.61 -15.89 -22.57
N ALA A 241 -10.39 -16.86 -21.69
CA ALA A 241 -11.06 -18.17 -21.76
C ALA A 241 -12.42 -18.12 -21.02
N PRO A 242 -13.49 -18.73 -21.57
CA PRO A 242 -14.79 -18.80 -20.89
C PRO A 242 -14.67 -19.41 -19.49
N GLY A 243 -15.22 -18.72 -18.47
CA GLY A 243 -15.13 -19.14 -17.06
C GLY A 243 -13.74 -19.02 -16.43
N ARG A 244 -12.78 -18.38 -17.12
CA ARG A 244 -11.42 -18.11 -16.62
C ARG A 244 -10.95 -16.74 -17.11
N GLY A 245 -11.70 -15.71 -16.72
CA GLY A 245 -11.34 -14.31 -16.88
C GLY A 245 -10.46 -13.80 -15.73
N PRO A 246 -10.18 -12.48 -15.69
CA PRO A 246 -9.33 -11.89 -14.66
C PRO A 246 -9.87 -12.04 -13.23
N ALA A 247 -11.19 -12.06 -13.04
CA ALA A 247 -11.81 -12.17 -11.72
C ALA A 247 -11.69 -13.58 -11.14
N GLU A 248 -11.89 -14.60 -11.97
CA GLU A 248 -11.75 -16.01 -11.60
C GLU A 248 -10.28 -16.38 -11.34
N ILE A 249 -9.36 -15.79 -12.11
CA ILE A 249 -7.91 -15.89 -11.88
C ILE A 249 -7.53 -15.26 -10.53
N PHE A 250 -7.96 -14.02 -10.26
CA PHE A 250 -7.68 -13.33 -9.01
C PHE A 250 -8.21 -14.13 -7.80
N LYS A 251 -9.47 -14.60 -7.88
CA LYS A 251 -10.09 -15.48 -6.88
C LYS A 251 -9.29 -16.77 -6.63
N GLY A 252 -8.68 -17.34 -7.67
CA GLY A 252 -7.83 -18.52 -7.57
C GLY A 252 -6.50 -18.30 -6.85
N PHE A 253 -5.98 -17.07 -6.82
CA PHE A 253 -4.73 -16.72 -6.13
C PHE A 253 -4.92 -16.12 -4.72
N HIS A 254 -6.16 -15.88 -4.29
CA HIS A 254 -6.49 -15.27 -3.00
C HIS A 254 -7.31 -16.22 -2.08
N PRO A 255 -6.80 -17.42 -1.72
CA PRO A 255 -7.56 -18.46 -1.02
C PRO A 255 -7.92 -18.13 0.44
N GLY A 256 -7.21 -17.20 1.08
CA GLY A 256 -7.42 -16.80 2.48
C GLY A 256 -8.02 -15.41 2.69
N GLY A 257 -8.35 -14.68 1.61
CA GLY A 257 -8.74 -13.27 1.68
C GLY A 257 -10.24 -13.01 1.55
N ALA A 258 -10.76 -12.03 2.30
CA ALA A 258 -12.16 -11.60 2.22
C ALA A 258 -12.59 -11.17 0.79
N ILE A 259 -11.66 -10.65 -0.01
CA ILE A 259 -11.88 -10.27 -1.42
C ILE A 259 -12.23 -11.50 -2.28
N GLY A 260 -11.59 -12.64 -2.03
CA GLY A 260 -11.91 -13.91 -2.69
C GLY A 260 -13.30 -14.43 -2.32
N ALA A 261 -13.73 -14.19 -1.07
CA ALA A 261 -15.06 -14.55 -0.58
C ALA A 261 -16.17 -13.65 -1.16
N ALA A 262 -15.95 -12.33 -1.27
CA ALA A 262 -16.94 -11.38 -1.81
C ALA A 262 -17.37 -11.76 -3.25
N SER A 263 -16.45 -12.29 -4.06
CA SER A 263 -16.72 -12.76 -5.43
C SER A 263 -17.52 -14.08 -5.50
N ILE A 264 -17.73 -14.80 -4.39
CA ILE A 264 -18.55 -16.04 -4.37
C ILE A 264 -20.04 -15.72 -4.50
N ALA A 265 -20.50 -14.59 -3.94
CA ALA A 265 -21.93 -14.28 -3.82
C ALA A 265 -22.64 -13.92 -5.15
N LEU A 266 -21.90 -13.69 -6.24
CA LEU A 266 -22.43 -13.19 -7.52
C LEU A 266 -22.51 -14.25 -8.63
N THR A 267 -22.08 -15.50 -8.39
CA THR A 267 -22.21 -16.60 -9.35
C THR A 267 -23.34 -17.56 -8.97
N PRO A 268 -24.51 -17.51 -9.62
CA PRO A 268 -25.62 -18.43 -9.35
C PRO A 268 -25.32 -19.82 -9.93
N MET A 269 -24.72 -20.71 -9.12
CA MET A 269 -24.55 -22.11 -9.49
C MET A 269 -25.88 -22.87 -9.38
N SER A 270 -26.57 -23.05 -10.51
CA SER A 270 -27.65 -24.04 -10.61
C SER A 270 -27.08 -25.46 -10.51
N MET A 271 -27.39 -26.16 -9.43
CA MET A 271 -27.10 -27.59 -9.27
C MET A 271 -28.37 -28.34 -8.89
N SER A 272 -28.79 -29.28 -9.74
CA SER A 272 -29.91 -30.19 -9.45
C SER A 272 -29.49 -31.22 -8.40
N SER A 273 -30.23 -31.29 -7.29
CA SER A 273 -30.03 -32.30 -6.25
C SER A 273 -30.92 -33.53 -6.47
N ALA A 274 -30.30 -34.68 -6.73
CA ALA A 274 -30.95 -35.97 -6.54
C ALA A 274 -31.08 -36.29 -5.03
N SER A 275 -32.08 -37.11 -4.68
CA SER A 275 -32.62 -37.20 -3.31
C SER A 275 -32.05 -38.30 -2.42
N SER A 276 -31.96 -38.04 -1.11
CA SER A 276 -32.16 -39.06 -0.06
C SER A 276 -32.55 -38.44 1.29
N SER A 277 -33.73 -38.82 1.82
CA SER A 277 -34.19 -38.83 3.25
C SER A 277 -33.64 -37.76 4.24
N ALA A 278 -34.44 -36.83 4.77
CA ALA A 278 -35.49 -36.98 5.81
C ALA A 278 -34.93 -37.35 7.22
N ALA A 279 -35.42 -36.81 8.36
CA ALA A 279 -36.69 -36.11 8.66
C ALA A 279 -36.48 -34.89 9.64
N PRO A 280 -37.52 -34.11 10.03
CA PRO A 280 -37.35 -32.72 10.52
C PRO A 280 -37.53 -32.49 12.04
N SER A 281 -37.21 -31.27 12.50
CA SER A 281 -37.85 -30.62 13.65
C SER A 281 -37.92 -29.09 13.48
N ASP A 282 -39.12 -28.54 13.66
CA ASP A 282 -39.48 -27.22 14.23
C ASP A 282 -39.01 -25.87 13.60
N TYR A 283 -40.01 -25.11 13.13
CA TYR A 283 -40.07 -23.64 13.19
C TYR A 283 -39.98 -23.18 14.67
N ILE A 284 -39.70 -21.92 15.07
CA ILE A 284 -40.22 -20.61 14.62
C ILE A 284 -39.25 -19.49 15.16
N PRO A 285 -39.57 -18.18 15.02
CA PRO A 285 -39.65 -17.34 13.82
C PRO A 285 -38.39 -16.47 13.62
N ALA A 286 -38.28 -15.76 12.50
CA ALA A 286 -37.27 -14.71 12.34
C ALA A 286 -37.60 -13.46 13.17
N GLN A 287 -36.68 -13.03 14.05
CA GLN A 287 -36.69 -11.68 14.60
C GLN A 287 -35.84 -10.75 13.73
N GLN A 288 -36.35 -9.55 13.45
CA GLN A 288 -35.59 -8.48 12.80
C GLN A 288 -34.73 -7.74 13.82
N THR A 289 -33.59 -8.31 14.19
CA THR A 289 -32.52 -7.56 14.87
C THR A 289 -31.78 -6.70 13.84
N ALA A 290 -32.08 -5.41 13.82
CA ALA A 290 -31.29 -4.44 13.06
C ALA A 290 -29.88 -4.37 13.67
N THR A 291 -28.89 -4.96 13.00
CA THR A 291 -27.48 -4.83 13.37
C THR A 291 -27.03 -3.41 13.05
N SER A 292 -27.10 -2.54 14.05
CA SER A 292 -26.48 -1.22 14.03
C SER A 292 -25.00 -1.34 13.68
N PHE A 293 -24.56 -0.57 12.68
CA PHE A 293 -23.12 -0.28 12.53
C PHE A 293 -22.60 0.28 13.86
N PRO A 294 -21.42 -0.14 14.35
CA PRO A 294 -20.79 0.50 15.49
C PRO A 294 -20.55 1.98 15.14
N GLN A 295 -21.20 2.88 15.88
CA GLN A 295 -20.84 4.30 15.82
C GLN A 295 -19.47 4.46 16.48
N SER A 296 -18.53 5.10 15.77
CA SER A 296 -17.23 5.46 16.30
C SER A 296 -17.38 6.64 17.28
N ASP A 297 -17.71 6.33 18.54
CA ASP A 297 -17.66 7.28 19.66
C ASP A 297 -16.24 7.83 19.83
N ASP A 298 -16.03 9.13 19.63
CA ASP A 298 -14.80 9.83 20.03
C ASP A 298 -14.54 9.64 21.53
N LYS A 299 -13.41 8.99 21.88
CA LYS A 299 -12.91 8.87 23.26
C LYS A 299 -11.40 9.17 23.32
N PRO A 300 -10.93 9.96 24.30
CA PRO A 300 -9.58 10.53 24.27
C PRO A 300 -8.48 9.57 24.73
N ASN A 301 -7.35 9.57 24.02
CA ASN A 301 -6.03 9.10 24.44
C ASN A 301 -5.99 7.80 25.28
N GLN A 302 -6.53 6.71 24.74
CA GLN A 302 -6.23 5.38 25.27
C GLN A 302 -4.83 4.97 24.79
N ARG A 303 -3.81 5.09 25.65
CA ARG A 303 -2.43 4.69 25.34
C ARG A 303 -2.36 3.17 25.12
N SER A 304 -1.90 2.75 23.94
CA SER A 304 -1.65 1.35 23.61
C SER A 304 -0.67 0.71 24.58
N LEU A 305 -0.97 -0.50 25.04
CA LEU A 305 -0.15 -1.25 25.99
C LEU A 305 0.64 -2.34 25.28
N VAL A 306 1.82 -2.65 25.81
CA VAL A 306 2.71 -3.70 25.27
C VAL A 306 1.98 -5.05 25.17
N ARG A 307 1.11 -5.36 26.13
CA ARG A 307 0.31 -6.60 26.14
C ARG A 307 -0.58 -6.77 24.90
N ASP A 308 -0.97 -5.69 24.23
CA ASP A 308 -1.94 -5.74 23.13
C ASP A 308 -1.26 -6.22 21.81
N MET A 309 0.09 -6.27 21.78
CA MET A 309 0.90 -6.70 20.63
C MET A 309 1.39 -8.16 20.71
N LEU A 310 1.40 -8.77 21.90
CA LEU A 310 2.16 -10.00 22.18
C LEU A 310 1.73 -11.24 21.39
N VAL A 311 2.64 -12.20 21.29
CA VAL A 311 2.35 -13.60 20.96
C VAL A 311 2.49 -14.41 22.24
N SER A 312 1.45 -15.14 22.63
CA SER A 312 1.50 -15.98 23.84
C SER A 312 2.45 -17.16 23.62
N LEU A 313 3.26 -17.51 24.64
CA LEU A 313 4.24 -18.59 24.53
C LEU A 313 3.60 -19.93 24.15
N ASP A 314 2.38 -20.22 24.62
CA ASP A 314 1.66 -21.46 24.33
C ASP A 314 1.19 -21.56 22.87
N GLN A 315 1.20 -20.45 22.12
CA GLN A 315 0.87 -20.40 20.69
C GLN A 315 2.10 -20.63 19.79
N ILE A 316 3.32 -20.58 20.35
CA ILE A 316 4.56 -20.69 19.57
C ILE A 316 4.89 -22.17 19.31
N PRO A 317 4.90 -22.63 18.05
CA PRO A 317 5.17 -24.01 17.72
C PRO A 317 6.62 -24.39 18.02
N ARG A 318 6.87 -25.66 18.30
CA ARG A 318 8.22 -26.20 18.52
C ARG A 318 8.63 -27.14 17.39
N VAL A 319 9.83 -26.93 16.86
CA VAL A 319 10.41 -27.78 15.82
C VAL A 319 10.53 -29.21 16.34
N SER A 320 9.86 -30.15 15.66
CA SER A 320 9.69 -31.53 16.13
C SER A 320 10.45 -32.52 15.24
N THR A 321 11.79 -32.53 15.38
CA THR A 321 12.69 -33.45 14.65
C THR A 321 13.51 -34.31 15.61
N SER A 322 13.72 -35.59 15.27
CA SER A 322 14.54 -36.53 16.03
C SER A 322 16.05 -36.49 15.67
N GLY A 323 16.55 -35.38 15.12
CA GLY A 323 17.90 -35.27 14.56
C GLY A 323 18.43 -33.83 14.55
N LYS A 324 19.45 -33.56 13.73
CA LYS A 324 19.96 -32.19 13.54
C LYS A 324 18.94 -31.35 12.78
N VAL A 325 18.32 -30.38 13.45
CA VAL A 325 17.40 -29.40 12.84
C VAL A 325 18.07 -28.70 11.64
N ARG A 326 17.33 -28.57 10.54
CA ARG A 326 17.64 -27.71 9.39
C ARG A 326 16.84 -26.42 9.43
N LEU A 327 17.36 -25.39 8.78
CA LEU A 327 16.67 -24.12 8.60
C LEU A 327 15.31 -24.29 7.88
N LEU A 328 15.22 -25.22 6.92
CA LEU A 328 13.97 -25.63 6.29
C LEU A 328 12.92 -26.16 7.30
N ASP A 329 13.32 -26.98 8.28
CA ASP A 329 12.39 -27.57 9.25
C ASP A 329 11.71 -26.47 10.10
N ILE A 330 12.46 -25.40 10.40
CA ILE A 330 11.99 -24.24 11.16
C ILE A 330 11.04 -23.39 10.31
N LEU A 331 11.38 -23.13 9.05
CA LEU A 331 10.49 -22.42 8.11
C LEU A 331 9.17 -23.18 7.90
N LEU A 332 9.23 -24.51 7.71
CA LEU A 332 8.04 -25.36 7.60
C LEU A 332 7.21 -25.33 8.89
N THR A 333 7.86 -25.36 10.07
CA THR A 333 7.18 -25.25 11.37
C THR A 333 6.44 -23.91 11.49
N ALA A 334 7.02 -22.79 11.05
CA ALA A 334 6.35 -21.48 11.04
C ALA A 334 5.16 -21.43 10.08
N ILE A 335 5.34 -21.92 8.83
CA ILE A 335 4.29 -21.93 7.80
C ILE A 335 3.07 -22.77 8.23
N GLN A 336 3.29 -23.86 8.97
CA GLN A 336 2.22 -24.71 9.49
C GLN A 336 1.43 -24.08 10.65
N HIS A 337 1.92 -23.01 11.28
CA HIS A 337 1.31 -22.39 12.46
C HIS A 337 1.20 -20.86 12.30
N PRO A 338 0.40 -20.35 11.35
CA PRO A 338 0.32 -18.92 11.03
C PRO A 338 -0.08 -18.04 12.23
N ASN A 339 -0.87 -18.58 13.16
CA ASN A 339 -1.30 -17.87 14.38
C ASN A 339 -0.12 -17.43 15.27
N ALA A 340 1.04 -18.08 15.17
CA ALA A 340 2.22 -17.75 15.94
C ALA A 340 2.99 -16.52 15.44
N LYS A 341 2.45 -15.73 14.49
CA LYS A 341 3.09 -14.57 13.84
C LYS A 341 4.55 -14.84 13.35
N SER A 342 4.87 -16.07 12.93
CA SER A 342 6.23 -16.51 12.56
C SER A 342 7.26 -16.59 13.69
N TRP A 343 6.84 -16.77 14.94
CA TRP A 343 7.72 -17.24 16.03
C TRP A 343 7.86 -18.77 16.02
N VAL A 344 9.02 -19.30 16.39
CA VAL A 344 9.25 -20.76 16.53
C VAL A 344 10.18 -21.08 17.69
N HIS A 345 9.86 -22.09 18.50
CA HIS A 345 10.75 -22.68 19.50
C HIS A 345 11.75 -23.66 18.88
N LEU A 346 13.06 -23.41 19.05
CA LEU A 346 14.12 -24.41 18.83
C LEU A 346 14.21 -25.33 20.05
N SER A 347 14.16 -24.75 21.25
CA SER A 347 14.24 -25.46 22.52
C SER A 347 13.35 -24.78 23.59
N PRO A 348 13.16 -25.39 24.77
CA PRO A 348 12.44 -24.74 25.88
C PRO A 348 13.11 -23.45 26.40
N SER A 349 14.34 -23.18 25.96
CA SER A 349 15.20 -22.08 26.38
C SER A 349 15.64 -21.17 25.22
N GLU A 350 15.07 -21.34 24.03
CA GLU A 350 15.52 -20.64 22.81
C GLU A 350 14.41 -20.56 21.76
N ILE A 351 14.18 -19.35 21.24
CA ILE A 351 13.18 -19.06 20.20
C ILE A 351 13.83 -18.35 19.01
N VAL A 352 13.22 -18.49 17.85
CA VAL A 352 13.53 -17.72 16.64
C VAL A 352 12.50 -16.61 16.49
N PRO A 353 12.91 -15.32 16.42
CA PRO A 353 12.01 -14.21 16.17
C PRO A 353 11.70 -14.06 14.66
N PRO A 354 10.58 -13.41 14.29
CA PRO A 354 10.12 -13.34 12.91
C PRO A 354 11.14 -12.80 11.90
N ARG A 355 11.96 -11.79 12.22
CA ARG A 355 12.97 -11.27 11.27
C ARG A 355 14.10 -12.25 11.00
N HIS A 356 14.44 -13.13 11.94
CA HIS A 356 15.45 -14.18 11.71
C HIS A 356 14.93 -15.24 10.72
N LEU A 357 13.62 -15.56 10.76
CA LEU A 357 13.00 -16.39 9.72
C LEU A 357 12.91 -15.68 8.37
N ARG A 358 12.54 -14.39 8.35
CA ARG A 358 12.52 -13.59 7.11
C ARG A 358 13.90 -13.59 6.44
N PHE A 359 14.97 -13.32 7.19
CA PHE A 359 16.36 -13.36 6.70
C PHE A 359 16.70 -14.73 6.09
N VAL A 360 16.42 -15.82 6.81
CA VAL A 360 16.71 -17.17 6.32
C VAL A 360 15.89 -17.54 5.07
N SER A 361 14.61 -17.15 5.02
CA SER A 361 13.75 -17.38 3.84
C SER A 361 14.18 -16.62 2.58
N GLN A 362 14.97 -15.55 2.75
CA GLN A 362 15.56 -14.75 1.67
C GLN A 362 16.97 -15.22 1.30
N SER A 363 17.49 -16.27 1.95
CA SER A 363 18.88 -16.72 1.83
C SER A 363 19.02 -18.08 1.15
N ASN A 364 20.19 -18.35 0.56
CA ASN A 364 20.54 -19.66 0.00
C ASN A 364 20.89 -20.72 1.08
N TYR A 365 20.65 -20.45 2.37
CA TYR A 365 21.06 -21.33 3.47
C TYR A 365 19.98 -22.34 3.91
N VAL A 366 18.82 -22.41 3.25
CA VAL A 366 17.63 -23.17 3.70
C VAL A 366 17.91 -24.66 4.02
N ASP A 367 18.76 -25.35 3.27
CA ASP A 367 19.14 -26.75 3.54
C ASP A 367 20.19 -26.93 4.67
N MET A 368 20.75 -25.85 5.20
CA MET A 368 21.80 -25.89 6.21
C MET A 368 21.25 -26.30 7.59
N HIS A 369 22.08 -27.01 8.36
CA HIS A 369 21.80 -27.31 9.76
C HIS A 369 22.05 -26.10 10.66
N VAL A 370 21.21 -25.90 11.67
CA VAL A 370 21.29 -24.75 12.59
C VAL A 370 22.67 -24.63 13.24
N SER A 371 23.31 -25.76 13.62
CA SER A 371 24.65 -25.72 14.23
C SER A 371 25.70 -25.10 13.29
N ALA A 372 25.69 -25.48 12.00
CA ALA A 372 26.62 -24.97 11.01
C ALA A 372 26.37 -23.48 10.70
N PHE A 373 25.12 -23.02 10.79
CA PHE A 373 24.78 -21.60 10.65
C PHE A 373 25.29 -20.78 11.84
N THR A 374 25.16 -21.28 13.07
CA THR A 374 25.75 -20.66 14.26
C THR A 374 27.28 -20.70 14.25
N GLU A 375 27.89 -21.78 13.73
CA GLU A 375 29.35 -21.91 13.53
C GLU A 375 29.91 -20.86 12.55
N LEU A 376 29.09 -20.33 11.63
CA LEU A 376 29.44 -19.19 10.76
C LEU A 376 29.34 -17.82 11.45
N GLY A 377 29.03 -17.77 12.76
CA GLY A 377 28.93 -16.54 13.53
C GLY A 377 27.60 -15.79 13.37
N LEU A 378 26.58 -16.43 12.78
CA LEU A 378 25.25 -15.86 12.58
C LEU A 378 24.29 -16.35 13.70
N PRO A 379 23.96 -15.51 14.71
CA PRO A 379 23.08 -15.92 15.81
C PRO A 379 21.63 -16.06 15.34
N PHE A 380 21.17 -17.31 15.18
CA PHE A 380 19.84 -17.58 14.65
C PHE A 380 18.74 -17.69 15.72
N GLY A 381 19.02 -18.34 16.84
CA GLY A 381 18.13 -18.40 18.00
C GLY A 381 18.48 -17.34 19.06
N VAL A 382 17.49 -16.89 19.82
CA VAL A 382 17.66 -15.98 20.97
C VAL A 382 17.31 -16.73 22.25
N SER A 383 18.29 -16.86 23.15
CA SER A 383 18.12 -17.65 24.37
C SER A 383 17.34 -16.88 25.45
N ARG A 384 16.61 -17.61 26.29
CA ARG A 384 15.71 -17.06 27.33
C ARG A 384 16.41 -16.21 28.40
N LYS A 385 17.74 -16.33 28.51
CA LYS A 385 18.61 -15.48 29.34
C LYS A 385 18.83 -14.08 28.75
N ASP A 386 18.68 -13.93 27.44
CA ASP A 386 18.96 -12.72 26.66
C ASP A 386 17.67 -11.94 26.31
N TRP A 387 16.50 -12.40 26.81
CA TRP A 387 15.22 -11.73 26.62
C TRP A 387 15.08 -10.53 27.58
N PHE A 388 14.73 -9.37 27.06
CA PHE A 388 14.48 -8.18 27.88
C PHE A 388 13.09 -8.23 28.53
N ARG A 389 13.03 -8.20 29.87
CA ARG A 389 11.76 -8.32 30.61
C ARG A 389 11.05 -6.96 30.77
N LEU A 390 9.77 -6.89 30.44
CA LEU A 390 8.88 -5.75 30.71
C LEU A 390 7.59 -6.22 31.39
N ALA A 391 6.98 -5.36 32.22
CA ALA A 391 5.67 -5.65 32.82
C ALA A 391 4.55 -5.48 31.77
N SER A 392 3.48 -6.27 31.87
CA SER A 392 2.35 -6.25 30.92
C SER A 392 1.54 -4.94 30.93
N SER A 393 1.67 -4.12 31.97
CA SER A 393 1.11 -2.76 32.09
C SER A 393 1.94 -1.67 31.43
N SER A 394 3.14 -1.97 30.90
CA SER A 394 3.99 -0.99 30.22
C SER A 394 3.27 -0.39 29.00
N THR A 395 3.39 0.93 28.82
CA THR A 395 3.01 1.57 27.55
C THR A 395 4.03 1.26 26.46
N ILE A 396 3.65 1.37 25.18
CA ILE A 396 4.60 1.21 24.07
C ILE A 396 5.74 2.24 24.17
N ASP A 397 5.47 3.49 24.59
CA ASP A 397 6.52 4.52 24.71
C ASP A 397 7.50 4.26 25.87
N ASP A 398 7.02 3.71 27.00
CA ASP A 398 7.89 3.25 28.07
C ASP A 398 8.75 2.06 27.63
N ALA A 399 8.19 1.14 26.83
CA ALA A 399 8.92 0.02 26.25
C ALA A 399 10.01 0.48 25.26
N ARG A 400 9.67 1.37 24.32
CA ARG A 400 10.61 2.01 23.38
C ARG A 400 11.80 2.62 24.12
N ARG A 401 11.54 3.36 25.20
CA ARG A 401 12.58 3.97 26.05
C ARG A 401 13.46 2.91 26.73
N LEU A 402 12.85 1.98 27.47
CA LEU A 402 13.58 0.98 28.27
C LEU A 402 14.40 0.01 27.40
N VAL A 403 13.89 -0.38 26.23
CA VAL A 403 14.61 -1.20 25.25
C VAL A 403 15.80 -0.43 24.65
N SER A 404 15.65 0.87 24.37
CA SER A 404 16.76 1.71 23.90
C SER A 404 17.88 1.85 24.95
N GLU A 405 17.50 2.08 26.22
CA GLU A 405 18.43 2.16 27.35
C GLU A 405 19.18 0.83 27.58
N ALA A 406 18.49 -0.31 27.42
CA ALA A 406 19.09 -1.64 27.51
C ALA A 406 20.06 -1.96 26.37
N GLY A 407 19.73 -1.57 25.13
CA GLY A 407 20.62 -1.72 23.98
C GLY A 407 21.89 -0.87 24.13
N ALA A 408 21.74 0.39 24.55
CA ALA A 408 22.84 1.32 24.76
C ALA A 408 23.79 0.92 25.90
N SER A 409 23.28 0.28 26.96
CA SER A 409 24.06 -0.14 28.13
C SER A 409 24.72 -1.52 27.98
N SER A 410 24.13 -2.43 27.20
CA SER A 410 24.72 -3.75 26.93
C SER A 410 25.68 -3.78 25.74
N GLY A 411 25.55 -2.82 24.80
CA GLY A 411 26.28 -2.83 23.53
C GLY A 411 25.74 -3.84 22.51
N THR A 412 24.65 -4.54 22.82
CA THR A 412 23.98 -5.50 21.96
C THR A 412 22.51 -5.11 21.76
N PRO A 413 21.98 -5.10 20.53
CA PRO A 413 20.57 -4.77 20.31
C PRO A 413 19.68 -5.85 20.94
N VAL A 414 18.73 -5.43 21.76
CA VAL A 414 17.68 -6.31 22.27
C VAL A 414 16.85 -6.81 21.09
N THR A 415 16.74 -8.13 20.91
CA THR A 415 15.93 -8.73 19.82
C THR A 415 14.55 -9.18 20.30
N VAL A 416 14.46 -9.70 21.53
CA VAL A 416 13.24 -10.28 22.11
C VAL A 416 12.87 -9.54 23.38
N VAL A 417 11.61 -9.09 23.44
CA VAL A 417 10.97 -8.53 24.62
C VAL A 417 10.04 -9.59 25.21
N ALA A 418 10.20 -9.89 26.49
CA ALA A 418 9.39 -10.82 27.27
C ALA A 418 8.41 -10.05 28.15
N VAL A 419 7.12 -10.27 27.95
CA VAL A 419 6.03 -9.59 28.67
C VAL A 419 5.68 -10.41 29.91
N MET A 420 6.00 -9.88 31.09
CA MET A 420 5.81 -10.54 32.37
C MET A 420 4.47 -10.18 33.01
N ASP A 421 3.91 -11.11 33.78
CA ASP A 421 2.72 -10.90 34.60
C ASP A 421 3.05 -10.01 35.81
N GLU A 422 2.18 -9.05 36.13
CA GLU A 422 2.34 -8.19 37.31
C GLU A 422 2.16 -8.94 38.63
N THR A 423 1.32 -9.98 38.62
CA THR A 423 1.01 -10.82 39.80
C THR A 423 2.07 -11.90 40.04
N ASN A 424 2.85 -12.25 39.01
CA ASN A 424 3.92 -13.23 39.08
C ASN A 424 5.09 -12.84 38.14
N PRO A 425 6.13 -12.15 38.64
CA PRO A 425 7.21 -11.60 37.82
C PRO A 425 8.16 -12.65 37.20
N ASP A 426 7.96 -13.94 37.48
CA ASP A 426 8.63 -15.05 36.76
C ASP A 426 7.72 -15.73 35.73
N HIS A 427 6.42 -15.41 35.68
CA HIS A 427 5.52 -15.82 34.61
C HIS A 427 5.61 -14.87 33.41
N CYS A 428 6.04 -15.40 32.27
CA CYS A 428 6.06 -14.71 30.99
C CYS A 428 4.77 -15.05 30.23
N VAL A 429 3.93 -14.04 29.99
CA VAL A 429 2.63 -14.12 29.30
C VAL A 429 2.82 -14.31 27.79
N GLY A 430 3.85 -13.68 27.23
CA GLY A 430 4.15 -13.72 25.81
C GLY A 430 5.42 -12.95 25.43
N VAL A 431 5.74 -12.97 24.13
CA VAL A 431 6.91 -12.29 23.56
C VAL A 431 6.53 -11.36 22.41
N ILE A 432 7.39 -10.36 22.20
CA ILE A 432 7.32 -9.33 21.15
C ILE A 432 8.73 -9.19 20.56
N GLU A 433 8.83 -8.92 19.25
CA GLU A 433 10.12 -8.66 18.60
C GLU A 433 10.42 -7.19 18.86
N ALA A 434 11.61 -6.86 19.39
CA ALA A 434 11.86 -5.52 19.93
C ALA A 434 11.57 -4.41 18.91
N GLU A 435 11.90 -4.65 17.64
CA GLU A 435 11.65 -3.78 16.50
C GLU A 435 10.14 -3.52 16.25
N ASP A 436 9.25 -4.45 16.60
CA ASP A 436 7.79 -4.24 16.45
C ASP A 436 7.29 -3.10 17.33
N LEU A 437 7.96 -2.76 18.43
CA LEU A 437 7.62 -1.57 19.22
C LEU A 437 7.72 -0.27 18.41
N TRP A 438 8.49 -0.24 17.32
CA TRP A 438 8.60 0.91 16.40
C TRP A 438 7.77 0.78 15.13
N ASN A 439 7.04 -0.33 14.95
CA ASN A 439 5.98 -0.44 13.96
C ASN A 439 4.70 0.13 14.58
N ASP A 440 4.33 1.37 14.26
CA ASP A 440 3.06 1.95 14.70
C ASP A 440 1.88 1.13 14.11
N CYS A 441 0.93 0.74 14.96
CA CYS A 441 -0.21 -0.11 14.59
C CYS A 441 -1.34 0.70 13.92
N ASP A 442 -1.07 1.24 12.73
CA ASP A 442 -2.07 1.76 11.81
C ASP A 442 -2.38 0.69 10.73
N ASP A 443 -3.42 -0.12 10.98
CA ASP A 443 -3.99 -1.17 10.09
C ASP A 443 -5.52 -0.98 9.98
#